data_AF-A0A3C1T5P7-F1
#
_entry.id   AF-A0A3C1T5P7-F1
#
_cell.length_a   1.000
_cell.length_b   1.000
_cell.length_c   1.000
_cell.angle_alpha   90.00
_cell.angle_beta   90.00
_cell.angle_gamma   90.00
#
_symmetry.space_group_name_H-M   'P 1'
#
loop_
_entity.id
_entity.type
_entity.pdbx_description
1 polymer ?
#
loop_
_entity_poly.entity_id
_entity_poly.type
_entity_poly.pdbx_seq_one_letter_code
_entity_poly.pdbx_strand_id
1 'polypeptide(L)'
;MRKVFEISLLFLLPVILCSCPYSSPYTLDEQPGIYVEDALLGNWTALISKQSGSRQEVVYMSLGRRSDTEYDIAFTGDLNSLRRYNVIKSDSVKGTAFMSTVGGRQFLNINLNARVYIAELQLKNDRLSLLPLVEHFTSKMIMSNEALRNSVDFHYKTRVHPMLDDDFCLKDMVKSN
;
A
#
# COMPACT_ATOMS: atom_id res chain seq x y z
N MET A 1 -0.50 1.93 42.62
CA MET A 1 0.49 2.10 41.53
C MET A 1 0.31 1.11 40.39
N ARG A 2 0.17 -0.20 40.64
CA ARG A 2 -0.04 -1.23 39.59
C ARG A 2 -1.22 -0.95 38.65
N LYS A 3 -2.38 -0.52 39.18
CA LYS A 3 -3.55 -0.17 38.35
C LYS A 3 -3.35 1.06 37.46
N VAL A 4 -2.55 2.04 37.89
CA VAL A 4 -2.25 3.23 37.08
C VAL A 4 -1.34 2.86 35.92
N PHE A 5 -0.36 1.98 36.17
CA PHE A 5 0.50 1.45 35.12
C PHE A 5 -0.25 0.57 34.12
N GLU A 6 -1.16 -0.29 34.59
CA GLU A 6 -2.03 -1.11 33.73
C GLU A 6 -2.94 -0.24 32.84
N ILE A 7 -3.53 0.84 33.39
CA ILE A 7 -4.37 1.78 32.64
C ILE A 7 -3.53 2.56 31.61
N SER A 8 -2.34 3.04 31.98
CA SER A 8 -1.45 3.74 31.03
C SER A 8 -0.99 2.81 29.89
N LEU A 9 -0.71 1.54 30.18
CA LEU A 9 -0.33 0.55 29.17
C LEU A 9 -1.49 0.23 28.22
N LEU A 10 -2.71 0.07 28.76
CA LEU A 10 -3.93 -0.15 27.97
C LEU A 10 -4.29 1.06 27.09
N PHE A 11 -3.95 2.28 27.53
CA PHE A 11 -4.19 3.49 26.75
C PHE A 11 -3.18 3.69 25.61
N LEU A 12 -1.95 3.18 25.76
CA LEU A 12 -0.90 3.26 24.72
C LEU A 12 -1.08 2.19 23.63
N LEU A 13 -1.72 1.06 23.95
CA LEU A 13 -1.97 -0.03 23.00
C LEU A 13 -2.72 0.39 21.72
N PRO A 14 -3.84 1.14 21.78
CA PRO A 14 -4.55 1.57 20.57
C PRO A 14 -3.76 2.57 19.73
N VAL A 15 -2.83 3.34 20.32
CA VAL A 15 -1.99 4.28 19.57
C VAL A 15 -1.00 3.54 18.67
N ILE A 16 -0.50 2.38 19.13
CA ILE A 16 0.45 1.55 18.38
C ILE A 16 -0.26 0.74 17.27
N LEU A 17 -1.54 0.43 17.45
CA LEU A 17 -2.32 -0.37 16.49
C LEU A 17 -2.83 0.44 15.28
N CYS A 18 -2.61 1.77 15.23
CA CYS A 18 -3.14 2.65 14.19
C CYS A 18 -2.24 2.84 12.96
N SER A 19 -1.05 2.22 12.90
CA SER A 19 -0.03 2.49 11.87
C SER A 19 0.13 1.38 10.82
N CYS A 20 -0.98 0.84 10.32
CA CYS A 20 -0.96 -0.18 9.26
C CYS A 20 -1.71 0.31 8.01
N PRO A 21 -1.29 -0.11 6.82
CA PRO A 21 -2.05 0.14 5.61
C PRO A 21 -3.33 -0.70 5.64
N TYR A 22 -4.39 -0.13 5.08
CA TYR A 22 -5.70 -0.76 5.03
C TYR A 22 -5.62 -2.14 4.37
N SER A 23 -6.10 -3.15 5.08
CA SER A 23 -6.22 -4.51 4.56
C SER A 23 -7.65 -5.03 4.69
N SER A 24 -8.10 -5.76 3.68
CA SER A 24 -9.47 -6.28 3.61
C SER A 24 -9.51 -7.63 2.91
N PRO A 25 -10.48 -8.51 3.22
CA PRO A 25 -10.78 -9.66 2.35
C PRO A 25 -11.55 -9.25 1.08
N TYR A 26 -12.01 -8.01 0.99
CA TYR A 26 -12.81 -7.47 -0.10
C TYR A 26 -11.97 -6.67 -1.09
N THR A 27 -12.39 -6.67 -2.35
CA THR A 27 -11.81 -5.89 -3.45
C THR A 27 -12.75 -4.75 -3.87
N LEU A 28 -12.24 -3.75 -4.59
CA LEU A 28 -13.04 -2.65 -5.13
C LEU A 28 -13.94 -3.06 -6.30
N ASP A 29 -13.54 -4.07 -7.05
CA ASP A 29 -14.32 -4.72 -8.09
C ASP A 29 -14.28 -6.24 -7.87
N GLU A 30 -15.39 -6.94 -8.14
CA GLU A 30 -15.48 -8.39 -7.97
C GLU A 30 -14.52 -9.16 -8.89
N GLN A 31 -14.24 -8.60 -10.07
CA GLN A 31 -13.37 -9.22 -11.07
C GLN A 31 -12.45 -8.16 -11.71
N PRO A 32 -11.22 -8.55 -12.10
CA PRO A 32 -10.32 -7.66 -12.82
C PRO A 32 -10.87 -7.38 -14.22
N GLY A 33 -11.32 -6.14 -14.45
CA GLY A 33 -11.94 -5.73 -15.73
C GLY A 33 -11.13 -4.74 -16.54
N ILE A 34 -10.05 -4.17 -15.97
CA ILE A 34 -9.23 -3.15 -16.64
C ILE A 34 -7.97 -3.81 -17.17
N TYR A 35 -7.69 -3.58 -18.46
CA TYR A 35 -6.49 -4.10 -19.11
C TYR A 35 -5.22 -3.53 -18.47
N VAL A 36 -4.18 -4.37 -18.43
CA VAL A 36 -2.85 -4.00 -18.00
C VAL A 36 -2.32 -2.86 -18.87
N GLU A 37 -1.81 -1.82 -18.22
CA GLU A 37 -1.24 -0.65 -18.87
C GLU A 37 0.28 -0.78 -18.97
N ASP A 38 0.79 -0.83 -20.20
CA ASP A 38 2.22 -1.09 -20.46
C ASP A 38 3.16 -0.03 -19.87
N ALA A 39 2.68 1.21 -19.70
CA ALA A 39 3.44 2.28 -19.08
C ALA A 39 3.84 1.94 -17.63
N LEU A 40 2.98 1.20 -16.91
CA LEU A 40 3.17 0.81 -15.52
C LEU A 40 4.12 -0.37 -15.35
N LEU A 41 4.31 -1.19 -16.38
CA LEU A 41 5.16 -2.37 -16.32
C LEU A 41 6.63 -2.01 -16.15
N GLY A 42 7.36 -2.83 -15.38
CA GLY A 42 8.79 -2.69 -15.14
C GLY A 42 9.13 -2.52 -13.66
N ASN A 43 10.37 -2.09 -13.41
CA ASN A 43 10.89 -1.88 -12.07
C ASN A 43 10.83 -0.39 -11.73
N TRP A 44 10.43 -0.07 -10.52
CA TRP A 44 10.24 1.27 -9.99
C TRP A 44 11.02 1.39 -8.69
N THR A 45 11.69 2.52 -8.50
CA THR A 45 12.50 2.76 -7.31
C THR A 45 11.97 3.98 -6.57
N ALA A 46 11.72 3.82 -5.27
CA ALA A 46 11.34 4.89 -4.35
C ALA A 46 12.40 5.09 -3.27
N LEU A 47 12.50 6.32 -2.78
CA LEU A 47 13.26 6.68 -1.59
C LEU A 47 12.29 6.93 -0.45
N ILE A 48 12.34 6.10 0.59
CA ILE A 48 11.53 6.27 1.79
C ILE A 48 12.37 6.90 2.90
N SER A 49 11.81 7.89 3.60
CA SER A 49 12.45 8.51 4.77
C SER A 49 12.16 7.70 6.02
N LYS A 50 13.19 7.33 6.77
CA LYS A 50 13.01 6.63 8.05
C LYS A 50 12.51 7.58 9.13
N GLN A 51 11.50 7.19 9.92
CA GLN A 51 10.93 7.99 11.01
C GLN A 51 11.94 8.48 12.07
N SER A 52 13.17 7.94 12.11
CA SER A 52 14.18 8.23 13.14
C SER A 52 15.54 8.67 12.60
N GLY A 53 15.66 9.13 11.34
CA GLY A 53 16.93 9.69 10.86
C GLY A 53 16.91 10.26 9.45
N SER A 54 17.98 10.96 9.08
CA SER A 54 18.19 11.53 7.73
C SER A 54 18.51 10.49 6.65
N ARG A 55 18.51 9.19 6.99
CA ARG A 55 18.86 8.11 6.08
C ARG A 55 17.61 7.69 5.29
N GLN A 56 17.71 7.82 3.98
CA GLN A 56 16.71 7.31 3.05
C GLN A 56 17.00 5.83 2.76
N GLU A 57 15.96 5.00 2.78
CA GLU A 57 16.04 3.61 2.35
C GLU A 57 15.46 3.48 0.94
N VAL A 58 16.08 2.64 0.13
CA VAL A 58 15.65 2.40 -1.24
C VAL A 58 14.68 1.22 -1.22
N VAL A 59 13.49 1.42 -1.79
CA VAL A 59 12.51 0.36 -2.01
C VAL A 59 12.32 0.19 -3.51
N TYR A 60 12.39 -1.06 -3.96
CA TYR A 60 12.14 -1.45 -5.33
C TYR A 60 10.74 -2.07 -5.42
N MET A 61 9.95 -1.61 -6.37
CA MET A 61 8.67 -2.20 -6.74
C MET A 61 8.75 -2.72 -8.18
N SER A 62 8.44 -3.99 -8.41
CA SER A 62 8.32 -4.55 -9.75
C SER A 62 6.86 -4.80 -10.09
N LEU A 63 6.41 -4.34 -11.26
CA LEU A 63 5.12 -4.68 -11.85
C LEU A 63 5.34 -5.46 -13.14
N GLY A 64 4.96 -6.74 -13.13
CA GLY A 64 4.97 -7.63 -14.28
C GLY A 64 3.56 -7.90 -14.79
N ARG A 65 3.42 -8.26 -16.07
CA ARG A 65 2.15 -8.73 -16.61
C ARG A 65 1.93 -10.19 -16.19
N ARG A 66 0.80 -10.46 -15.53
CA ARG A 66 0.38 -11.82 -15.18
C ARG A 66 -0.65 -12.35 -16.17
N SER A 67 -1.63 -11.51 -16.51
CA SER A 67 -2.67 -11.75 -17.51
C SER A 67 -3.00 -10.44 -18.23
N ASP A 68 -4.04 -10.43 -19.06
CA ASP A 68 -4.48 -9.20 -19.73
C ASP A 68 -5.02 -8.15 -18.76
N THR A 69 -5.45 -8.54 -17.56
CA THR A 69 -6.10 -7.65 -16.58
C THR A 69 -5.46 -7.68 -15.19
N GLU A 70 -4.40 -8.48 -15.00
CA GLU A 70 -3.72 -8.64 -13.72
C GLU A 70 -2.20 -8.46 -13.84
N TYR A 71 -1.62 -7.96 -12.76
CA TYR A 71 -0.20 -7.75 -12.57
C TYR A 71 0.35 -8.76 -11.55
N ASP A 72 1.58 -9.22 -11.78
CA ASP A 72 2.42 -9.71 -10.70
C ASP A 72 3.12 -8.49 -10.07
N ILE A 73 3.10 -8.40 -8.75
CA ILE A 73 3.70 -7.28 -8.01
C ILE A 73 4.67 -7.80 -6.96
N ALA A 74 5.82 -7.13 -6.84
CA ALA A 74 6.77 -7.41 -5.76
C ALA A 74 7.39 -6.14 -5.20
N PHE A 75 7.64 -6.14 -3.90
CA PHE A 75 8.35 -5.10 -3.16
C PHE A 75 9.63 -5.70 -2.58
N THR A 76 10.76 -5.03 -2.75
CA THR A 76 12.06 -5.46 -2.22
C THR A 76 12.76 -4.29 -1.54
N GLY A 77 13.20 -4.45 -0.30
CA GLY A 77 13.99 -3.46 0.43
C GLY A 77 15.49 -3.60 0.18
N ASP A 78 16.25 -2.52 0.40
CA ASP A 78 17.71 -2.58 0.41
C ASP A 78 18.25 -3.16 1.74
N LEU A 79 18.66 -4.44 1.72
CA LEU A 79 19.29 -5.15 2.83
C LEU A 79 20.81 -4.96 2.95
N ASN A 80 21.43 -4.02 2.25
CA ASN A 80 22.89 -3.85 2.28
C ASN A 80 23.45 -3.69 3.71
N SER A 81 22.66 -3.18 4.66
CA SER A 81 23.02 -3.07 6.07
C SER A 81 23.01 -4.40 6.85
N LEU A 82 22.21 -5.38 6.44
CA LEU A 82 22.03 -6.67 7.11
C LEU A 82 22.95 -7.79 6.57
N ARG A 83 23.60 -7.55 5.42
CA ARG A 83 24.65 -8.45 4.88
C ARG A 83 25.75 -8.77 5.90
N ARG A 84 26.07 -7.84 6.80
CA ARG A 84 27.11 -8.04 7.84
C ARG A 84 26.77 -9.16 8.83
N TYR A 85 25.49 -9.46 9.01
CA TYR A 85 25.03 -10.39 10.05
C TYR A 85 24.67 -11.78 9.51
N ASN A 86 24.84 -12.06 8.21
CA ASN A 86 24.52 -13.35 7.58
C ASN A 86 23.08 -13.86 7.84
N VAL A 87 22.15 -12.96 8.13
CA VAL A 87 20.72 -13.28 8.30
C VAL A 87 19.98 -12.72 7.08
N ILE A 88 19.95 -13.45 5.98
CA ILE A 88 19.12 -13.09 4.82
C ILE A 88 18.03 -14.16 4.68
N LYS A 89 16.85 -13.86 5.23
CA LYS A 89 15.57 -14.50 4.86
C LYS A 89 14.92 -13.57 3.84
N SER A 90 14.38 -14.13 2.75
CA SER A 90 13.86 -13.40 1.58
C SER A 90 13.14 -12.08 1.91
N ASP A 91 13.75 -10.94 1.57
CA ASP A 91 13.22 -9.59 1.84
C ASP A 91 12.36 -9.06 0.69
N SER A 92 11.65 -9.97 0.02
CA SER A 92 10.73 -9.63 -1.06
C SER A 92 9.32 -10.04 -0.67
N VAL A 93 8.40 -9.08 -0.66
CA VAL A 93 6.97 -9.33 -0.54
C VAL A 93 6.40 -9.42 -1.96
N LYS A 94 5.80 -10.56 -2.30
CA LYS A 94 5.26 -10.83 -3.64
C LYS A 94 3.77 -11.08 -3.57
N GLY A 95 3.06 -10.73 -4.62
CA GLY A 95 1.66 -11.06 -4.79
C GLY A 95 1.14 -10.69 -6.16
N THR A 96 -0.16 -10.45 -6.23
CA THR A 96 -0.86 -10.10 -7.46
C THR A 96 -1.61 -8.80 -7.27
N ALA A 97 -1.88 -8.07 -8.35
CA ALA A 97 -2.71 -6.89 -8.29
C ALA A 97 -3.57 -6.74 -9.54
N PHE A 98 -4.68 -6.02 -9.42
CA PHE A 98 -5.44 -5.56 -10.59
C PHE A 98 -5.97 -4.15 -10.36
N MET A 99 -6.24 -3.45 -11.48
CA MET A 99 -6.69 -2.06 -11.45
C MET A 99 -8.21 -1.96 -11.30
N SER A 100 -8.63 -0.97 -10.52
CA SER A 100 -10.00 -0.52 -10.35
C SER A 100 -10.07 0.99 -10.54
N THR A 101 -11.21 1.48 -11.02
CA THR A 101 -11.45 2.93 -11.12
C THR A 101 -12.59 3.33 -10.19
N VAL A 102 -12.33 4.26 -9.26
CA VAL A 102 -13.32 4.78 -8.31
C VAL A 102 -13.27 6.30 -8.33
N GLY A 103 -14.41 6.95 -8.58
CA GLY A 103 -14.49 8.41 -8.60
C GLY A 103 -13.54 9.09 -9.61
N GLY A 104 -13.22 8.41 -10.72
CA GLY A 104 -12.26 8.91 -11.73
C GLY A 104 -10.78 8.75 -11.37
N ARG A 105 -10.47 8.07 -10.25
CA ARG A 105 -9.11 7.75 -9.82
C ARG A 105 -8.83 6.27 -10.02
N GLN A 106 -7.57 5.94 -10.31
CA GLN A 106 -7.11 4.57 -10.45
C GLN A 106 -6.60 4.04 -9.12
N PHE A 107 -6.93 2.79 -8.82
CA PHE A 107 -6.51 2.08 -7.62
C PHE A 107 -5.99 0.70 -8.01
N LEU A 108 -5.01 0.20 -7.25
CA LEU A 108 -4.62 -1.20 -7.27
C LEU A 108 -5.25 -1.93 -6.09
N ASN A 109 -5.85 -3.07 -6.39
CA ASN A 109 -6.23 -4.09 -5.42
C ASN A 109 -5.06 -5.06 -5.30
N ILE A 110 -4.20 -4.88 -4.30
CA ILE A 110 -2.96 -5.64 -4.15
C ILE A 110 -3.22 -6.81 -3.21
N ASN A 111 -3.18 -8.03 -3.72
CA ASN A 111 -3.34 -9.26 -2.94
C ASN A 111 -1.98 -9.78 -2.47
N LEU A 112 -1.73 -9.67 -1.17
CA LEU A 112 -0.56 -10.20 -0.48
C LEU A 112 -1.02 -11.14 0.64
N ASN A 113 -0.56 -12.39 0.65
CA ASN A 113 -0.86 -13.37 1.71
C ASN A 113 -2.37 -13.47 2.05
N ALA A 114 -3.23 -13.52 1.03
CA ALA A 114 -4.70 -13.59 1.15
C ALA A 114 -5.38 -12.36 1.79
N ARG A 115 -4.70 -11.20 1.79
CA ARG A 115 -5.26 -9.90 2.13
C ARG A 115 -5.15 -8.95 0.95
N VAL A 116 -6.19 -8.16 0.74
CA VAL A 116 -6.24 -7.11 -0.28
C VAL A 116 -5.92 -5.77 0.35
N TYR A 117 -4.91 -5.11 -0.20
CA TYR A 117 -4.52 -3.74 0.14
C TYR A 117 -4.99 -2.82 -0.98
N ILE A 118 -5.57 -1.67 -0.59
CA ILE A 118 -6.07 -0.69 -1.55
C ILE A 118 -5.10 0.48 -1.60
N ALA A 119 -4.54 0.72 -2.78
CA ALA A 119 -3.63 1.82 -3.02
C ALA A 119 -4.06 2.64 -4.22
N GLU A 120 -4.13 3.96 -4.06
CA GLU A 120 -4.30 4.86 -5.21
C GLU A 120 -3.02 4.83 -6.04
N LEU A 121 -3.20 4.79 -7.36
CA LEU A 121 -2.13 4.80 -8.33
C LEU A 121 -2.11 6.13 -9.06
N GLN A 122 -0.95 6.78 -9.12
CA GLN A 122 -0.78 8.02 -9.87
C GLN A 122 0.46 7.94 -10.75
N LEU A 123 0.27 7.99 -12.07
CA LEU A 123 1.35 8.17 -13.03
C LEU A 123 1.32 9.60 -13.54
N LYS A 124 2.36 10.40 -13.24
CA LYS A 124 2.49 11.79 -13.67
C LYS A 124 3.92 12.09 -14.04
N ASN A 125 4.17 12.68 -15.21
CA ASN A 125 5.51 13.04 -15.69
C ASN A 125 6.52 11.88 -15.58
N ASP A 126 6.12 10.69 -16.03
CA ASP A 126 6.90 9.44 -15.96
C ASP A 126 7.33 9.01 -14.54
N ARG A 127 6.67 9.55 -13.51
CA ARG A 127 6.84 9.15 -12.12
C ARG A 127 5.60 8.44 -11.63
N LEU A 128 5.80 7.30 -11.00
CA LEU A 128 4.73 6.49 -10.44
C LEU A 128 4.63 6.70 -8.94
N SER A 129 3.44 6.93 -8.43
CA SER A 129 3.17 6.94 -7.00
C SER A 129 2.16 5.86 -6.63
N LEU A 130 2.47 5.09 -5.61
CA LEU A 130 1.60 4.09 -5.00
C LEU A 130 1.25 4.54 -3.59
N LEU A 131 -0.03 4.84 -3.37
CA LEU A 131 -0.51 5.55 -2.18
C LEU A 131 -1.54 4.67 -1.43
N PRO A 132 -1.08 3.75 -0.55
CA PRO A 132 -1.97 2.91 0.24
C PRO A 132 -2.85 3.75 1.18
N LEU A 133 -4.11 3.35 1.33
CA LEU A 133 -5.00 3.93 2.34
C LEU A 133 -4.58 3.50 3.74
N VAL A 134 -4.78 4.36 4.76
CA VAL A 134 -4.61 3.95 6.17
C VAL A 134 -5.72 3.01 6.62
N GLU A 135 -5.44 2.10 7.56
CA GLU A 135 -6.44 1.17 8.13
C GLU A 135 -7.75 1.84 8.55
N HIS A 136 -7.67 3.05 9.10
CA HIS A 136 -8.81 3.80 9.63
C HIS A 136 -9.35 4.88 8.66
N PHE A 137 -9.13 4.74 7.34
CA PHE A 137 -9.64 5.70 6.35
C PHE A 137 -11.17 5.80 6.41
N THR A 138 -11.82 4.69 6.77
CA THR A 138 -13.24 4.58 7.07
C THR A 138 -13.45 4.19 8.54
N SER A 139 -14.45 4.78 9.18
CA SER A 139 -14.89 4.40 10.55
C SER A 139 -15.92 3.26 10.55
N LYS A 140 -16.29 2.76 9.36
CA LYS A 140 -17.30 1.72 9.20
C LYS A 140 -16.65 0.36 8.95
N MET A 141 -17.25 -0.68 9.50
CA MET A 141 -16.90 -2.05 9.16
C MET A 141 -17.31 -2.33 7.71
N ILE A 142 -16.35 -2.79 6.91
CA ILE A 142 -16.57 -3.17 5.52
C ILE A 142 -16.97 -4.65 5.46
N MET A 143 -18.13 -4.94 4.87
CA MET A 143 -18.69 -6.29 4.81
C MET A 143 -18.98 -6.78 3.38
N SER A 144 -18.64 -5.99 2.36
CA SER A 144 -18.76 -6.36 0.95
C SER A 144 -17.86 -5.50 0.05
N ASN A 145 -17.61 -5.98 -1.17
CA ASN A 145 -16.89 -5.22 -2.21
C ASN A 145 -17.58 -3.88 -2.51
N GLU A 146 -18.91 -3.88 -2.61
CA GLU A 146 -19.71 -2.66 -2.82
C GLU A 146 -19.54 -1.67 -1.67
N ALA A 147 -19.59 -2.14 -0.42
CA ALA A 147 -19.39 -1.30 0.75
C ALA A 147 -17.98 -0.68 0.78
N LEU A 148 -16.96 -1.45 0.38
CA LEU A 148 -15.59 -0.97 0.26
C LEU A 148 -15.50 0.14 -0.79
N ARG A 149 -16.00 -0.14 -2.01
CA ARG A 149 -16.00 0.79 -3.14
C ARG A 149 -16.68 2.11 -2.79
N ASN A 150 -17.88 2.04 -2.20
CA ASN A 150 -18.62 3.22 -1.77
C ASN A 150 -17.89 4.00 -0.68
N SER A 151 -17.21 3.31 0.24
CA SER A 151 -16.43 3.96 1.30
C SER A 151 -15.21 4.69 0.74
N VAL A 152 -14.53 4.11 -0.25
CA VAL A 152 -13.42 4.78 -0.96
C VAL A 152 -13.93 5.99 -1.74
N ASP A 153 -15.00 5.85 -2.53
CA ASP A 153 -15.58 6.98 -3.27
C ASP A 153 -15.99 8.13 -2.34
N PHE A 154 -16.66 7.80 -1.24
CA PHE A 154 -17.06 8.78 -0.24
C PHE A 154 -15.87 9.47 0.44
N HIS A 155 -14.83 8.70 0.80
CA HIS A 155 -13.60 9.23 1.41
C HIS A 155 -12.95 10.29 0.53
N TYR A 156 -12.81 10.02 -0.76
CA TYR A 156 -12.20 10.95 -1.72
C TYR A 156 -13.09 12.13 -2.11
N LYS A 157 -14.42 12.01 -2.00
CA LYS A 157 -15.35 13.12 -2.25
C LYS A 157 -15.47 14.09 -1.08
N THR A 158 -15.37 13.60 0.14
CA THR A 158 -15.63 14.40 1.35
C THR A 158 -14.38 15.01 1.95
N ARG A 159 -13.20 14.43 1.70
CA ARG A 159 -11.94 14.93 2.24
C ARG A 159 -11.14 15.69 1.19
N VAL A 160 -10.63 16.85 1.61
CA VAL A 160 -9.67 17.63 0.81
C VAL A 160 -8.33 16.88 0.68
N HIS A 161 -7.93 16.17 1.73
CA HIS A 161 -6.73 15.34 1.77
C HIS A 161 -7.12 13.91 2.14
N PRO A 162 -6.98 12.95 1.20
CA PRO A 162 -7.18 11.53 1.49
C PRO A 162 -6.25 11.08 2.62
N MET A 163 -6.76 10.24 3.51
CA MET A 163 -5.93 9.60 4.53
C MET A 163 -5.16 8.45 3.89
N LEU A 164 -3.85 8.62 3.82
CA LEU A 164 -2.90 7.69 3.23
C LEU A 164 -1.91 7.23 4.30
N ASP A 165 -1.43 6.01 4.17
CA ASP A 165 -0.38 5.50 5.04
C ASP A 165 0.97 6.01 4.55
N ASP A 166 1.39 7.16 5.07
CA ASP A 166 2.59 7.87 4.64
C ASP A 166 3.87 7.02 4.79
N ASP A 167 3.92 6.10 5.76
CA ASP A 167 5.08 5.22 5.97
C ASP A 167 5.23 4.17 4.87
N PHE A 168 4.11 3.79 4.24
CA PHE A 168 4.05 2.79 3.16
C PHE A 168 3.83 3.42 1.78
N CYS A 169 3.71 4.75 1.69
CA CYS A 169 3.60 5.44 0.42
C CYS A 169 4.92 5.38 -0.36
N LEU A 170 4.86 4.89 -1.60
CA LEU A 170 5.95 4.98 -2.54
C LEU A 170 5.66 6.16 -3.48
N LYS A 171 6.19 7.34 -3.15
CA LYS A 171 5.94 8.59 -3.90
C LYS A 171 7.03 8.81 -4.94
N ASP A 172 6.64 9.37 -6.08
CA ASP A 172 7.53 9.86 -7.14
C ASP A 172 8.58 8.85 -7.62
N MET A 173 8.19 7.56 -7.67
CA MET A 173 9.07 6.48 -8.09
C MET A 173 9.59 6.71 -9.50
N VAL A 174 10.86 6.39 -9.69
CA VAL A 174 11.53 6.48 -10.98
C VAL A 174 11.66 5.08 -11.57
N LYS A 175 11.32 4.96 -12.84
CA LYS A 175 11.47 3.71 -13.59
C LYS A 175 12.96 3.34 -13.67
N SER A 176 13.27 2.12 -13.27
CA SER A 176 14.62 1.56 -13.25
C SER A 176 14.77 0.65 -14.46
N ASN A 177 15.82 0.86 -15.25
CA ASN A 177 16.15 0.05 -16.42
C ASN A 177 16.64 -1.34 -16.03
#